data_AF-A0A966BS22-F1
#
_entry.id   AF-A0A966BS22-F1
#
_cell.length_a   1.000
_cell.length_b   1.000
_cell.length_c   1.000
_cell.angle_alpha   90.00
_cell.angle_beta   90.00
_cell.angle_gamma   90.00
#
_symmetry.space_group_name_H-M   'P 1'
#
loop_
_entity.id
_entity.type
_entity.pdbx_description
1 polymer ?
#
loop_
_entity_poly.entity_id
_entity_poly.type
_entity_poly.pdbx_seq_one_letter_code
_entity_poly.pdbx_strand_id
1 'polypeptide(L)'
;MPLIAQRILRGLTPFVDPYMTPAQRLRPEKIILGVQSGHRPSNKPPVRIFLGSERKQFRAERTFIWSVEKYRDPSRIYEIHLLKGLKGYISGFWITGFTNYRFAIPYFSDYQGRAIYNDVDQVWLTDPAELFDRDMGGAGFLSINDQDSSVMLIDCKRMAGVWSRENVLRTTRKRIEARARAAGLWGPMEGKYNARDAEYVPGESACVHFTTLHTQPWRPFPDWFVYHRNPTGSLWFDLENEANREGFFAVSALRPSSAWPDAALALSSRPDGPELTRLLGALDDGLERVPKRRISGLLERIPDADLSWVLNRLFRTSEQLEIELHEPLLVRRNAQRRPLHYWIEQLRLASRMNPDTRWRLVRTVGLRRRVLSGGPLPDGPIVVLHDRDPATRAEAEAVASALAVHGGRTLQSIAHSGSGLFARLHARSTRHSEAVDEAAILVAAGAKAVRSARRIATRSERPPALVLVGRDAGPVPEH
;
A
#
# COMPACT_ATOMS: atom_id res chain seq x y z
N MET A 1 -6.63 -8.85 25.98
CA MET A 1 -7.02 -10.22 26.40
C MET A 1 -8.27 -10.84 25.72
N PRO A 2 -9.16 -10.13 24.98
CA PRO A 2 -10.29 -10.81 24.31
C PRO A 2 -9.97 -11.37 22.91
N LEU A 3 -8.84 -10.98 22.30
CA LEU A 3 -8.51 -11.32 20.90
C LEU A 3 -7.79 -12.66 20.71
N ILE A 4 -7.06 -13.17 21.71
CA ILE A 4 -6.53 -14.55 21.67
C ILE A 4 -7.69 -15.54 21.72
N ALA A 5 -8.73 -15.26 22.53
CA ALA A 5 -9.95 -16.05 22.57
C ALA A 5 -10.75 -15.98 21.25
N GLN A 6 -10.87 -14.79 20.62
CA GLN A 6 -11.48 -14.68 19.28
C GLN A 6 -10.66 -15.41 18.19
N ARG A 7 -9.33 -15.46 18.30
CA ARG A 7 -8.43 -16.22 17.40
C ARG A 7 -8.50 -17.73 17.64
N ILE A 8 -8.73 -18.18 18.87
CA ILE A 8 -8.91 -19.61 19.19
C ILE A 8 -10.30 -20.08 18.74
N LEU A 9 -11.36 -19.29 18.96
CA LEU A 9 -12.71 -19.62 18.46
C LEU A 9 -12.81 -19.57 16.93
N ARG A 10 -12.08 -18.66 16.26
CA ARG A 10 -11.98 -18.59 14.79
C ARG A 10 -10.85 -19.43 14.19
N GLY A 11 -10.01 -20.06 15.01
CA GLY A 11 -8.87 -20.87 14.57
C GLY A 11 -9.27 -22.26 14.06
N LEU A 12 -10.56 -22.60 14.12
CA LEU A 12 -11.14 -23.84 13.59
C LEU A 12 -11.58 -23.72 12.13
N THR A 13 -11.57 -22.52 11.55
CA THR A 13 -11.85 -22.29 10.12
C THR A 13 -10.70 -21.51 9.47
N PRO A 14 -10.26 -21.90 8.25
CA PRO A 14 -9.23 -21.16 7.54
C PRO A 14 -9.62 -19.70 7.41
N PHE A 15 -8.68 -18.80 7.69
CA PHE A 15 -8.89 -17.38 7.47
C PHE A 15 -8.86 -17.11 5.97
N VAL A 16 -10.03 -17.11 5.35
CA VAL A 16 -10.19 -16.76 3.93
C VAL A 16 -10.36 -15.26 3.86
N ASP A 17 -9.26 -14.50 3.79
CA ASP A 17 -9.34 -13.13 3.33
C ASP A 17 -9.65 -13.15 1.81
N PRO A 18 -10.84 -12.70 1.38
CA PRO A 18 -11.22 -12.73 -0.03
C PRO A 18 -10.38 -11.78 -0.89
N TYR A 19 -9.53 -10.95 -0.28
CA TYR A 19 -8.66 -9.98 -0.92
C TYR A 19 -7.19 -10.37 -0.92
N MET A 20 -6.86 -11.61 -0.53
CA MET A 20 -5.50 -12.14 -0.59
C MET A 20 -4.89 -11.95 -1.97
N THR A 21 -3.56 -11.79 -2.00
CA THR A 21 -2.81 -11.80 -3.26
C THR A 21 -3.09 -13.11 -4.00
N PRO A 22 -3.59 -13.05 -5.24
CA PRO A 22 -3.97 -14.24 -5.98
C PRO A 22 -2.80 -15.20 -6.19
N ALA A 23 -3.04 -16.48 -5.93
CA ALA A 23 -2.05 -17.55 -6.11
C ALA A 23 -1.90 -17.94 -7.59
N GLN A 24 -1.30 -17.06 -8.40
CA GLN A 24 -1.17 -17.22 -9.85
C GLN A 24 0.23 -17.67 -10.30
N ARG A 25 1.26 -17.43 -9.47
CA ARG A 25 2.66 -17.54 -9.89
C ARG A 25 3.31 -18.84 -9.41
N LEU A 26 4.08 -19.51 -10.26
CA LEU A 26 4.85 -20.70 -9.85
C LEU A 26 6.19 -20.33 -9.18
N ARG A 27 6.79 -19.20 -9.58
CA ARG A 27 8.00 -18.64 -8.99
C ARG A 27 7.78 -17.19 -8.56
N PRO A 28 8.58 -16.67 -7.61
CA PRO A 28 8.50 -15.27 -7.17
C PRO A 28 8.69 -14.30 -8.33
N GLU A 29 7.99 -13.16 -8.27
CA GLU A 29 8.30 -12.02 -9.15
C GLU A 29 9.71 -11.52 -8.82
N LYS A 30 10.54 -11.31 -9.85
CA LYS A 30 11.92 -10.83 -9.68
C LYS A 30 12.03 -9.38 -10.11
N ILE A 31 12.38 -8.51 -9.17
CA ILE A 31 12.78 -7.13 -9.40
C ILE A 31 14.31 -7.08 -9.48
N ILE A 32 14.84 -6.40 -10.50
CA ILE A 32 16.29 -6.27 -10.70
C ILE A 32 16.68 -4.81 -10.52
N LEU A 33 17.48 -4.54 -9.50
CA LEU A 33 18.21 -3.28 -9.34
C LEU A 33 19.58 -3.47 -10.00
N GLY A 34 19.72 -2.96 -11.23
CA GLY A 34 20.92 -3.11 -12.03
C GLY A 34 22.05 -2.18 -11.59
N VAL A 35 23.21 -2.32 -12.24
CA VAL A 35 24.32 -1.38 -12.08
C VAL A 35 23.84 0.04 -12.38
N GLN A 36 24.09 0.98 -11.46
CA GLN A 36 23.73 2.37 -11.66
C GLN A 36 24.56 2.98 -12.78
N SER A 37 23.98 3.94 -13.50
CA SER A 37 24.67 4.65 -14.58
C SER A 37 25.99 5.25 -14.09
N GLY A 38 27.03 5.22 -14.92
CA GLY A 38 28.36 5.74 -14.58
C GLY A 38 29.25 4.80 -13.74
N HIS A 39 28.76 3.62 -13.32
CA HIS A 39 29.55 2.67 -12.54
C HIS A 39 29.99 1.46 -13.36
N ARG A 40 31.23 0.98 -13.11
CA ARG A 40 31.71 -0.28 -13.68
C ARG A 40 31.08 -1.46 -12.91
N PRO A 41 30.55 -2.49 -13.58
CA PRO A 41 29.97 -3.65 -12.90
C PRO A 41 30.97 -4.35 -11.94
N SER A 42 30.49 -4.69 -10.76
CA SER A 42 31.21 -5.52 -9.77
C SER A 42 31.38 -6.95 -10.28
N ASN A 43 32.51 -7.58 -9.94
CA ASN A 43 32.76 -9.01 -10.19
C ASN A 43 32.08 -9.92 -9.16
N LYS A 44 31.47 -9.36 -8.10
CA LYS A 44 30.78 -10.14 -7.08
C LYS A 44 29.45 -10.68 -7.62
N PRO A 45 28.97 -11.84 -7.13
CA PRO A 45 27.66 -12.37 -7.52
C PRO A 45 26.53 -11.41 -7.10
N PRO A 46 25.38 -11.41 -7.79
CA PRO A 46 24.22 -10.61 -7.40
C PRO A 46 23.77 -10.89 -5.96
N VAL A 47 23.37 -9.84 -5.24
CA VAL A 47 22.74 -9.98 -3.92
C VAL A 47 21.29 -10.41 -4.13
N ARG A 48 20.95 -11.64 -3.73
CA ARG A 48 19.58 -12.16 -3.82
C ARG A 48 18.84 -11.92 -2.51
N ILE A 49 17.73 -11.19 -2.57
CA ILE A 49 16.86 -10.88 -1.44
C ILE A 49 15.48 -11.47 -1.73
N PHE A 50 14.93 -12.26 -0.82
CA PHE A 50 13.57 -12.77 -0.90
C PHE A 50 12.70 -12.01 0.11
N LEU A 51 11.68 -11.31 -0.40
CA LEU A 51 10.85 -10.40 0.37
C LEU A 51 9.46 -10.99 0.60
N GLY A 52 9.12 -11.30 1.85
CA GLY A 52 7.79 -11.71 2.28
C GLY A 52 6.80 -10.55 2.28
N SER A 53 5.85 -10.52 1.35
CA SER A 53 4.93 -9.39 1.17
C SER A 53 3.51 -9.86 0.75
N GLU A 54 2.56 -8.94 0.69
CA GLU A 54 1.23 -9.15 0.13
C GLU A 54 0.62 -7.85 -0.43
N ARG A 55 -0.46 -7.98 -1.21
CA ARG A 55 -1.16 -6.88 -1.90
C ARG A 55 -1.41 -5.67 -1.00
N LYS A 56 -1.88 -5.88 0.23
CA LYS A 56 -2.22 -4.78 1.17
C LYS A 56 -0.98 -4.03 1.69
N GLN A 57 0.20 -4.60 1.53
CA GLN A 57 1.46 -4.07 2.01
C GLN A 57 2.30 -3.42 0.89
N PHE A 58 1.69 -3.06 -0.24
CA PHE A 58 2.42 -2.49 -1.39
C PHE A 58 3.22 -1.22 -1.06
N ARG A 59 2.75 -0.38 -0.11
CA ARG A 59 3.49 0.79 0.36
C ARG A 59 4.78 0.36 1.07
N ALA A 60 4.68 -0.57 2.01
CA ALA A 60 5.83 -1.12 2.72
C ALA A 60 6.79 -1.83 1.76
N GLU A 61 6.27 -2.58 0.78
CA GLU A 61 7.07 -3.23 -0.27
C GLU A 61 7.88 -2.21 -1.06
N ARG A 62 7.24 -1.12 -1.51
CA ARG A 62 7.93 -0.04 -2.21
C ARG A 62 8.99 0.62 -1.34
N THR A 63 8.68 0.92 -0.07
CA THR A 63 9.63 1.53 0.86
C THR A 63 10.82 0.60 1.17
N PHE A 64 10.59 -0.71 1.34
CA PHE A 64 11.65 -1.71 1.48
C PHE A 64 12.58 -1.68 0.25
N ILE A 65 12.02 -1.79 -0.94
CA ILE A 65 12.80 -1.81 -2.19
C ILE A 65 13.57 -0.50 -2.35
N TRP A 66 12.96 0.64 -2.03
CA TRP A 66 13.64 1.94 -2.03
C TRP A 66 14.81 1.97 -1.05
N SER A 67 14.64 1.42 0.15
CA SER A 67 15.72 1.35 1.14
C SER A 67 16.92 0.54 0.62
N VAL A 68 16.68 -0.54 -0.14
CA VAL A 68 17.75 -1.27 -0.83
C VAL A 68 18.38 -0.43 -1.94
N GLU A 69 17.58 0.19 -2.82
CA GLU A 69 18.09 1.05 -3.90
C GLU A 69 18.93 2.21 -3.38
N LYS A 70 18.54 2.80 -2.25
CA LYS A 70 19.21 3.95 -1.63
C LYS A 70 20.60 3.60 -1.10
N TYR A 71 20.75 2.43 -0.47
CA TYR A 71 21.96 2.08 0.29
C TYR A 71 22.87 1.05 -0.39
N ARG A 72 22.41 0.38 -1.44
CA ARG A 72 23.21 -0.64 -2.14
C ARG A 72 24.51 -0.10 -2.75
N ASP A 73 25.50 -0.97 -2.91
CA ASP A 73 26.62 -0.77 -3.81
C ASP A 73 26.09 -0.49 -5.25
N PRO A 74 26.34 0.71 -5.81
CA PRO A 74 25.84 1.09 -7.12
C PRO A 74 26.44 0.27 -8.26
N SER A 75 27.59 -0.38 -8.02
CA SER A 75 28.28 -1.23 -9.00
C SER A 75 27.76 -2.67 -9.05
N ARG A 76 26.98 -3.10 -8.05
CA ARG A 76 26.52 -4.49 -7.90
C ARG A 76 25.03 -4.64 -8.24
N ILE A 77 24.67 -5.81 -8.75
CA ILE A 77 23.29 -6.17 -9.08
C ILE A 77 22.59 -6.72 -7.83
N TYR A 78 21.35 -6.28 -7.59
CA TYR A 78 20.48 -6.80 -6.54
C TYR A 78 19.22 -7.40 -7.17
N GLU A 79 18.90 -8.62 -6.79
CA GLU A 79 17.71 -9.35 -7.24
C GLU A 79 16.75 -9.51 -6.07
N ILE A 80 15.61 -8.82 -6.13
CA ILE A 80 14.57 -8.87 -5.09
C ILE A 80 13.42 -9.75 -5.58
N HIS A 81 13.21 -10.87 -4.90
CA HIS A 81 12.22 -11.89 -5.21
C HIS A 81 11.00 -11.75 -4.30
N LEU A 82 9.85 -11.35 -4.85
CA LEU A 82 8.63 -11.11 -4.08
C LEU A 82 7.91 -12.42 -3.77
N LEU A 83 7.92 -12.81 -2.50
CA LEU A 83 7.24 -14.00 -1.97
C LEU A 83 5.76 -13.70 -1.69
N LYS A 84 4.98 -13.52 -2.76
CA LYS A 84 3.53 -13.27 -2.69
C LYS A 84 2.77 -13.94 -3.83
N GLY A 85 1.57 -14.44 -3.55
CA GLY A 85 0.68 -15.02 -4.58
C GLY A 85 1.26 -16.25 -5.29
N LEU A 86 1.96 -17.12 -4.55
CA LEU A 86 2.58 -18.32 -5.11
C LEU A 86 1.61 -19.51 -5.12
N LYS A 87 1.54 -20.20 -6.26
CA LYS A 87 0.63 -21.31 -6.53
C LYS A 87 1.07 -22.57 -5.80
N GLY A 88 0.07 -23.27 -5.26
CA GLY A 88 0.25 -24.58 -4.63
C GLY A 88 0.54 -24.53 -3.13
N TYR A 89 0.50 -23.34 -2.51
CA TYR A 89 0.65 -23.16 -1.06
C TYR A 89 -0.71 -22.90 -0.39
N ILE A 90 -0.90 -23.43 0.81
CA ILE A 90 -2.11 -23.22 1.61
C ILE A 90 -1.82 -22.12 2.64
N SER A 91 -1.91 -20.86 2.20
CA SER A 91 -1.55 -19.70 3.03
C SER A 91 -2.65 -19.24 3.99
N GLY A 92 -3.88 -19.73 3.86
CA GLY A 92 -5.03 -19.31 4.68
C GLY A 92 -4.95 -19.64 6.18
N PHE A 93 -3.94 -20.41 6.61
CA PHE A 93 -3.65 -20.70 8.02
C PHE A 93 -2.42 -19.96 8.55
N TRP A 94 -1.79 -19.10 7.73
CA TRP A 94 -0.60 -18.38 8.11
C TRP A 94 -0.96 -17.08 8.83
N ILE A 95 -0.06 -16.60 9.70
CA ILE A 95 -0.27 -15.34 10.43
C ILE A 95 -0.29 -14.16 9.44
N THR A 96 0.61 -14.20 8.46
CA THR A 96 0.65 -13.30 7.30
C THR A 96 0.60 -14.13 6.02
N GLY A 97 0.15 -13.54 4.92
CA GLY A 97 0.00 -14.22 3.62
C GLY A 97 1.28 -14.84 3.03
N PHE A 98 2.43 -14.63 3.68
CA PHE A 98 3.75 -15.02 3.22
C PHE A 98 4.59 -15.81 4.22
N THR A 99 4.12 -16.04 5.46
CA THR A 99 4.94 -16.55 6.59
C THR A 99 5.82 -17.75 6.23
N ASN A 100 5.29 -18.79 5.57
CA ASN A 100 6.07 -20.01 5.34
C ASN A 100 6.84 -20.02 4.01
N TYR A 101 6.72 -19.01 3.15
CA TYR A 101 7.48 -18.96 1.90
C TYR A 101 9.00 -18.91 2.13
N ARG A 102 9.44 -18.36 3.27
CA ARG A 102 10.86 -18.29 3.64
C ARG A 102 11.59 -19.63 3.60
N PHE A 103 10.89 -20.72 3.94
CA PHE A 103 11.47 -22.07 3.94
C PHE A 103 11.46 -22.73 2.55
N ALA A 104 10.88 -22.10 1.53
CA ALA A 104 10.96 -22.53 0.14
C ALA A 104 12.05 -21.77 -0.65
N ILE A 105 12.77 -20.83 -0.04
CA ILE A 105 13.84 -20.05 -0.68
C ILE A 105 14.92 -20.92 -1.32
N PRO A 106 15.42 -22.00 -0.68
CA PRO A 106 16.38 -22.90 -1.32
C PRO A 106 15.85 -23.46 -2.64
N TYR A 107 14.59 -23.90 -2.68
CA TYR A 107 13.93 -24.37 -3.89
C TYR A 107 13.83 -23.28 -4.97
N PHE A 108 13.45 -22.06 -4.60
CA PHE A 108 13.37 -20.95 -5.57
C PHE A 108 14.72 -20.49 -6.10
N SER A 109 15.80 -20.81 -5.38
CA SER A 109 17.19 -20.57 -5.77
C SER A 109 17.82 -21.79 -6.45
N ASP A 110 17.02 -22.78 -6.86
CA ASP A 110 17.46 -24.06 -7.44
C ASP A 110 18.53 -24.78 -6.59
N TYR A 111 18.45 -24.58 -5.27
CA TYR A 111 19.38 -25.08 -4.25
C TYR A 111 20.83 -24.64 -4.46
N GLN A 112 21.03 -23.43 -5.00
CA GLN A 112 22.35 -22.88 -5.29
C GLN A 112 22.56 -21.50 -4.67
N GLY A 113 23.81 -21.21 -4.30
CA GLY A 113 24.27 -19.90 -3.82
C GLY A 113 23.66 -19.45 -2.49
N ARG A 114 23.74 -18.14 -2.23
CA ARG A 114 23.22 -17.51 -1.01
C ARG A 114 22.01 -16.62 -1.26
N ALA A 115 21.19 -16.41 -0.24
CA ALA A 115 20.03 -15.52 -0.28
C ALA A 115 19.80 -14.86 1.08
N ILE A 116 19.35 -13.61 1.08
CA ILE A 116 18.77 -12.95 2.25
C ILE A 116 17.25 -13.18 2.23
N TYR A 117 16.66 -13.41 3.39
CA TYR A 117 15.22 -13.28 3.61
C TYR A 117 14.92 -12.02 4.43
N ASN A 118 13.92 -11.26 4.01
CA ASN A 118 13.33 -10.16 4.76
C ASN A 118 11.81 -10.26 4.76
N ASP A 119 11.17 -9.88 5.86
CA ASP A 119 9.75 -9.52 5.89
C ASP A 119 9.58 -8.07 5.38
N VAL A 120 8.42 -7.75 4.79
CA VAL A 120 8.17 -6.43 4.20
C VAL A 120 8.05 -5.30 5.22
N ASP A 121 7.91 -5.63 6.49
CA ASP A 121 7.89 -4.70 7.61
C ASP A 121 9.29 -4.32 8.10
N GLN A 122 10.30 -4.50 7.24
CA GLN A 122 11.68 -4.13 7.50
C GLN A 122 12.15 -3.04 6.54
N VAL A 123 13.22 -2.33 6.89
CA VAL A 123 13.92 -1.40 5.99
C VAL A 123 15.42 -1.47 6.23
N TRP A 124 16.21 -1.29 5.19
CA TRP A 124 17.67 -1.22 5.26
C TRP A 124 18.14 0.23 5.44
N LEU A 125 19.14 0.44 6.29
CA LEU A 125 19.81 1.73 6.53
C LEU A 125 21.28 1.72 6.07
N THR A 126 21.73 0.57 5.57
CA THR A 126 23.08 0.28 5.05
C THR A 126 22.96 -0.74 3.92
N ASP A 127 24.05 -1.05 3.22
CA ASP A 127 24.03 -1.98 2.09
C ASP A 127 23.72 -3.42 2.56
N PRO A 128 22.63 -4.06 2.07
CA PRO A 128 22.35 -5.47 2.38
C PRO A 128 23.47 -6.44 1.97
N ALA A 129 24.36 -6.04 1.05
CA ALA A 129 25.54 -6.82 0.69
C ALA A 129 26.46 -7.11 1.88
N GLU A 130 26.50 -6.22 2.88
CA GLU A 130 27.28 -6.44 4.10
C GLU A 130 26.84 -7.72 4.82
N LEU A 131 25.53 -7.97 4.91
CA LEU A 131 25.00 -9.23 5.41
C LEU A 131 25.25 -10.37 4.42
N PHE A 132 24.99 -10.16 3.13
CA PHE A 132 25.07 -11.21 2.12
C PHE A 132 26.47 -11.84 1.99
N ASP A 133 27.50 -11.01 2.09
CA ASP A 133 28.90 -11.41 1.92
C ASP A 133 29.51 -12.02 3.20
N ARG A 134 28.80 -12.01 4.34
CA ARG A 134 29.33 -12.55 5.59
C ARG A 134 29.78 -13.99 5.47
N ASP A 135 30.80 -14.33 6.26
CA ASP A 135 31.10 -15.73 6.55
C ASP A 135 29.99 -16.33 7.42
N MET A 136 29.54 -17.52 7.03
CA MET A 136 28.52 -18.28 7.74
C MET A 136 29.13 -19.34 8.67
N GLY A 137 30.47 -19.49 8.71
CA GLY A 137 31.14 -20.43 9.60
C GLY A 137 30.71 -21.90 9.38
N GLY A 138 30.28 -22.23 8.17
CA GLY A 138 29.72 -23.54 7.84
C GLY A 138 28.22 -23.72 8.12
N ALA A 139 27.56 -22.74 8.75
CA ALA A 139 26.11 -22.76 8.98
C ALA A 139 25.32 -22.76 7.66
N GLY A 140 24.14 -23.35 7.69
CA GLY A 140 23.18 -23.31 6.59
C GLY A 140 22.33 -22.03 6.57
N PHE A 141 22.10 -21.41 7.73
CA PHE A 141 21.49 -20.08 7.82
C PHE A 141 21.97 -19.30 9.04
N LEU A 142 22.00 -17.97 8.92
CA LEU A 142 22.23 -17.04 10.03
C LEU A 142 20.94 -16.31 10.40
N SER A 143 20.69 -16.14 11.70
CA SER A 143 19.58 -15.32 12.22
C SER A 143 19.89 -14.86 13.65
N ILE A 144 19.13 -13.90 14.17
CA ILE A 144 19.39 -13.31 15.50
C ILE A 144 19.30 -14.35 16.63
N ASN A 145 18.45 -15.36 16.46
CA ASN A 145 18.43 -16.59 17.26
C ASN A 145 17.81 -17.73 16.45
N ASP A 146 17.87 -18.95 16.98
CA ASP A 146 17.45 -20.19 16.33
C ASP A 146 15.91 -20.39 16.19
N GLN A 147 15.13 -19.42 16.66
CA GLN A 147 13.66 -19.39 16.66
C GLN A 147 13.07 -18.18 15.92
N ASP A 148 13.90 -17.20 15.60
CA ASP A 148 13.52 -15.99 14.87
C ASP A 148 14.00 -16.07 13.43
N SER A 149 13.07 -16.37 12.53
CA SER A 149 13.30 -16.47 11.09
C SER A 149 12.84 -15.23 10.31
N SER A 150 12.67 -14.07 10.98
CA SER A 150 12.19 -12.83 10.36
C SER A 150 13.21 -12.15 9.43
N VAL A 151 14.51 -12.31 9.73
CA VAL A 151 15.63 -11.93 8.85
C VAL A 151 16.63 -13.07 8.85
N MET A 152 17.08 -13.51 7.68
CA MET A 152 18.04 -14.59 7.56
C MET A 152 19.03 -14.38 6.43
N LEU A 153 20.29 -14.81 6.61
CA LEU A 153 21.18 -15.17 5.51
C LEU A 153 21.13 -16.69 5.32
N ILE A 154 20.97 -17.17 4.09
CA ILE A 154 20.70 -18.58 3.79
C ILE A 154 21.70 -19.09 2.77
N ASP A 155 22.35 -20.20 3.06
CA ASP A 155 23.07 -21.02 2.09
C ASP A 155 22.09 -22.02 1.47
N CYS A 156 21.62 -21.73 0.25
CA CYS A 156 20.56 -22.50 -0.39
C CYS A 156 20.97 -23.95 -0.70
N LYS A 157 22.28 -24.23 -0.84
CA LYS A 157 22.77 -25.58 -1.07
C LYS A 157 22.76 -26.38 0.22
N ARG A 158 23.31 -25.83 1.30
CA ARG A 158 23.34 -26.49 2.61
C ARG A 158 21.94 -26.74 3.17
N MET A 159 21.00 -25.85 2.91
CA MET A 159 19.62 -25.96 3.42
C MET A 159 18.73 -26.92 2.63
N ALA A 160 19.18 -27.46 1.49
CA ALA A 160 18.35 -28.29 0.60
C ALA A 160 17.70 -29.52 1.28
N GLY A 161 18.41 -30.14 2.23
CA GLY A 161 17.93 -31.35 2.94
C GLY A 161 16.92 -31.10 4.07
N VAL A 162 16.76 -29.84 4.51
CA VAL A 162 15.88 -29.48 5.64
C VAL A 162 14.78 -28.51 5.23
N TRP A 163 15.04 -27.62 4.27
CA TRP A 163 14.11 -26.62 3.75
C TRP A 163 13.85 -26.90 2.27
N SER A 164 12.72 -27.56 2.01
CA SER A 164 12.26 -27.91 0.66
C SER A 164 10.82 -27.44 0.46
N ARG A 165 10.42 -27.26 -0.81
CA ARG A 165 9.03 -26.97 -1.16
C ARG A 165 8.06 -27.99 -0.57
N GLU A 166 8.40 -29.27 -0.62
CA GLU A 166 7.57 -30.35 -0.08
C GLU A 166 7.36 -30.21 1.43
N ASN A 167 8.42 -29.88 2.19
CA ASN A 167 8.31 -29.64 3.63
C ASN A 167 7.35 -28.48 3.92
N VAL A 168 7.44 -27.39 3.17
CA VAL A 168 6.53 -26.24 3.34
C VAL A 168 5.06 -26.61 3.12
N LEU A 169 4.79 -27.57 2.23
CA LEU A 169 3.42 -28.01 1.91
C LEU A 169 2.87 -29.05 2.86
N ARG A 170 3.73 -29.86 3.49
CA ARG A 170 3.32 -31.04 4.27
C ARG A 170 3.53 -30.92 5.78
N THR A 171 4.29 -29.92 6.24
CA THR A 171 4.63 -29.79 7.65
C THR A 171 4.44 -28.37 8.19
N THR A 172 4.57 -28.22 9.50
CA THR A 172 4.39 -26.94 10.19
C THR A 172 5.70 -26.18 10.31
N ARG A 173 5.64 -24.84 10.39
CA ARG A 173 6.81 -23.97 10.65
C ARG A 173 7.71 -24.51 11.77
N LYS A 174 7.11 -24.83 12.92
CA LYS A 174 7.81 -25.33 14.11
C LYS A 174 8.63 -26.59 13.81
N ARG A 175 8.09 -27.52 12.99
CA ARG A 175 8.79 -28.75 12.59
C ARG A 175 9.92 -28.47 11.59
N ILE A 176 9.73 -27.55 10.65
CA ILE A 176 10.76 -27.13 9.69
C ILE A 176 11.96 -26.52 10.43
N GLU A 177 11.70 -25.59 11.35
CA GLU A 177 12.74 -24.94 12.16
C GLU A 177 13.46 -25.95 13.07
N ALA A 178 12.71 -26.85 13.72
CA ALA A 178 13.29 -27.89 14.56
C ALA A 178 14.24 -28.83 13.78
N ARG A 179 13.90 -29.18 12.53
CA ARG A 179 14.75 -30.03 11.68
C ARG A 179 16.07 -29.33 11.33
N ALA A 180 16.03 -28.03 11.01
CA ALA A 180 17.24 -27.26 10.75
C ALA A 180 18.14 -27.15 11.98
N ARG A 181 17.56 -26.96 13.17
CA ARG A 181 18.30 -26.96 14.44
C ARG A 181 18.92 -28.31 14.77
N ALA A 182 18.16 -29.39 14.66
CA ALA A 182 18.65 -30.74 14.90
C ALA A 182 19.80 -31.13 13.95
N ALA A 183 19.85 -30.53 12.76
CA ALA A 183 20.93 -30.70 11.80
C ALA A 183 22.15 -29.80 12.04
N GLY A 184 22.15 -28.96 13.09
CA GLY A 184 23.25 -28.05 13.40
C GLY A 184 23.47 -26.95 12.35
N LEU A 185 22.43 -26.57 11.59
CA LEU A 185 22.55 -25.66 10.44
C LEU A 185 22.39 -24.18 10.79
N TRP A 186 22.19 -23.83 12.05
CA TRP A 186 22.02 -22.44 12.50
C TRP A 186 23.36 -21.83 12.91
N GLY A 187 23.56 -20.55 12.57
CA GLY A 187 24.61 -19.70 13.13
C GLY A 187 24.07 -18.34 13.59
N PRO A 188 24.75 -17.66 14.53
CA PRO A 188 24.29 -16.38 15.06
C PRO A 188 24.47 -15.25 14.03
N MET A 189 23.50 -14.32 14.02
CA MET A 189 23.56 -13.06 13.28
C MET A 189 23.55 -11.89 14.26
N GLU A 190 24.38 -10.88 14.03
CA GLU A 190 24.39 -9.66 14.84
C GLU A 190 23.03 -8.95 14.85
N GLY A 191 22.63 -8.44 16.01
CA GLY A 191 21.34 -7.75 16.20
C GLY A 191 21.16 -6.52 15.31
N LYS A 192 22.25 -5.87 14.85
CA LYS A 192 22.17 -4.72 13.93
C LYS A 192 21.43 -5.02 12.62
N TYR A 193 21.41 -6.29 12.19
CA TYR A 193 20.70 -6.73 10.99
C TYR A 193 19.21 -7.06 11.23
N ASN A 194 18.71 -6.89 12.46
CA ASN A 194 17.31 -7.07 12.81
C ASN A 194 16.97 -6.23 14.07
N ALA A 195 17.19 -4.92 14.00
CA ALA A 195 16.90 -4.00 15.11
C ALA A 195 15.39 -3.76 15.18
N ARG A 196 14.73 -4.26 16.22
CA ARG A 196 13.27 -4.12 16.37
C ARG A 196 12.87 -2.70 16.77
N ASP A 197 11.55 -2.44 16.80
CA ASP A 197 10.95 -1.11 16.98
C ASP A 197 11.66 -0.20 18.00
N ALA A 198 12.01 -0.72 19.19
CA ALA A 198 12.64 0.03 20.27
C ALA A 198 14.16 -0.23 20.41
N GLU A 199 14.72 -1.15 19.63
CA GLU A 199 16.13 -1.55 19.65
C GLU A 199 16.96 -0.77 18.61
N TYR A 200 16.32 0.08 17.81
CA TYR A 200 16.99 0.94 16.84
C TYR A 200 17.97 1.89 17.51
N VAL A 201 19.20 1.88 17.00
CA VAL A 201 20.26 2.81 17.40
C VAL A 201 20.77 3.53 16.13
N PRO A 202 20.62 4.86 16.05
CA PRO A 202 21.10 5.64 14.90
C PRO A 202 22.58 5.42 14.62
N GLY A 203 22.93 5.16 13.35
CA GLY A 203 24.31 4.92 12.92
C GLY A 203 24.86 3.52 13.22
N GLU A 204 24.18 2.72 14.06
CA GLU A 204 24.60 1.35 14.38
C GLU A 204 23.71 0.28 13.74
N SER A 205 22.39 0.51 13.72
CA SER A 205 21.43 -0.43 13.14
C SER A 205 21.50 -0.43 11.60
N ALA A 206 21.70 -1.61 11.03
CA ALA A 206 21.78 -1.83 9.59
C ALA A 206 20.40 -2.11 8.96
N CYS A 207 19.53 -2.81 9.67
CA CYS A 207 18.16 -3.11 9.23
C CYS A 207 17.19 -2.97 10.41
N VAL A 208 16.14 -2.16 10.21
CA VAL A 208 15.10 -1.87 11.22
C VAL A 208 13.85 -2.68 10.91
N HIS A 209 13.25 -3.29 11.93
CA HIS A 209 12.10 -4.16 11.84
C HIS A 209 10.92 -3.61 12.65
N PHE A 210 9.86 -3.23 11.94
CA PHE A 210 8.60 -2.73 12.51
C PHE A 210 7.70 -3.90 12.93
N THR A 211 8.12 -4.62 13.97
CA THR A 211 7.52 -5.91 14.40
C THR A 211 6.08 -5.79 14.88
N THR A 212 5.71 -4.65 15.46
CA THR A 212 4.42 -4.50 16.13
C THR A 212 3.33 -4.07 15.15
N LEU A 213 2.47 -5.01 14.75
CA LEU A 213 1.49 -4.80 13.67
C LEU A 213 0.57 -3.58 13.86
N HIS A 214 0.16 -3.26 15.10
CA HIS A 214 -0.73 -2.14 15.40
C HIS A 214 0.00 -0.81 15.59
N THR A 215 1.32 -0.77 15.40
CA THR A 215 2.11 0.46 15.32
C THR A 215 2.74 0.64 13.94
N GLN A 216 2.62 -0.32 13.02
CA GLN A 216 3.23 -0.21 11.68
C GLN A 216 2.80 1.08 10.94
N PRO A 217 3.76 1.93 10.50
CA PRO A 217 3.46 3.25 9.94
C PRO A 217 2.50 3.29 8.74
N TRP A 218 2.52 2.25 7.88
CA TRP A 218 1.70 2.16 6.67
C TRP A 218 0.31 1.58 6.89
N ARG A 219 0.00 1.11 8.11
CA ARG A 219 -1.33 0.65 8.52
C ARG A 219 -1.97 -0.41 7.59
N PRO A 220 -1.38 -1.60 7.46
CA PRO A 220 -1.78 -2.57 6.43
C PRO A 220 -3.18 -3.18 6.60
N PHE A 221 -3.75 -3.18 7.81
CA PHE A 221 -5.04 -3.81 8.11
C PHE A 221 -5.93 -2.90 8.97
N PRO A 222 -6.40 -1.75 8.42
CA PRO A 222 -7.19 -0.78 9.17
C PRO A 222 -8.53 -1.35 9.66
N ASP A 223 -9.09 -2.32 8.94
CA ASP A 223 -10.35 -3.00 9.32
C ASP A 223 -10.20 -3.84 10.60
N TRP A 224 -8.96 -4.16 11.03
CA TRP A 224 -8.68 -5.10 12.13
C TRP A 224 -7.98 -4.46 13.32
N PHE A 225 -7.26 -3.35 13.12
CA PHE A 225 -6.47 -2.71 14.17
C PHE A 225 -6.74 -1.22 14.25
N VAL A 226 -6.79 -0.72 15.48
CA VAL A 226 -6.56 0.71 15.77
C VAL A 226 -5.06 0.92 15.84
N TYR A 227 -4.55 1.89 15.09
CA TYR A 227 -3.11 2.13 14.97
C TYR A 227 -2.62 3.18 15.96
N HIS A 228 -1.53 2.84 16.67
CA HIS A 228 -0.80 3.75 17.54
C HIS A 228 0.49 4.26 16.87
N ARG A 229 1.10 5.30 17.43
CA ARG A 229 2.38 5.81 16.91
C ARG A 229 3.49 4.78 17.16
N ASN A 230 4.33 4.57 16.16
CA ASN A 230 5.56 3.79 16.30
C ASN A 230 6.69 4.68 16.85
N PRO A 231 7.51 4.20 17.82
CA PRO A 231 8.66 4.95 18.33
C PRO A 231 9.66 5.39 17.25
N THR A 232 9.85 4.56 16.22
CA THR A 232 10.82 4.78 15.13
C THR A 232 10.14 4.96 13.78
N GLY A 233 8.83 5.26 13.77
CA GLY A 233 8.02 5.35 12.56
C GLY A 233 8.43 6.46 11.59
N SER A 234 9.14 7.49 12.05
CA SER A 234 9.66 8.56 11.19
C SER A 234 10.57 8.01 10.10
N LEU A 235 11.43 7.03 10.41
CA LEU A 235 12.33 6.39 9.44
C LEU A 235 11.57 5.87 8.21
N TRP A 236 10.41 5.25 8.43
CA TRP A 236 9.60 4.72 7.34
C TRP A 236 8.96 5.84 6.50
N PHE A 237 8.44 6.88 7.14
CA PHE A 237 7.86 8.02 6.43
C PHE A 237 8.92 8.81 5.65
N ASP A 238 10.11 8.97 6.20
CA ASP A 238 11.22 9.65 5.54
C ASP A 238 11.64 8.89 4.27
N LEU A 239 11.78 7.56 4.35
CA LEU A 239 12.05 6.71 3.19
C LEU A 239 10.91 6.74 2.15
N GLU A 240 9.65 6.70 2.57
CA GLU A 240 8.52 6.80 1.62
C GLU A 240 8.51 8.17 0.92
N ASN A 241 8.77 9.25 1.66
CA ASN A 241 8.81 10.60 1.14
C ASN A 241 9.99 10.80 0.17
N GLU A 242 11.17 10.28 0.49
CA GLU A 242 12.30 10.22 -0.44
C GLU A 242 11.95 9.48 -1.73
N ALA A 243 11.40 8.27 -1.62
CA ALA A 243 10.98 7.50 -2.79
C ALA A 243 9.98 8.29 -3.65
N ASN A 244 9.07 9.06 -3.04
CA ASN A 244 8.12 9.92 -3.76
C ASN A 244 8.83 11.06 -4.50
N ARG A 245 9.78 11.74 -3.86
CA ARG A 245 10.57 12.82 -4.49
C ARG A 245 11.38 12.32 -5.68
N GLU A 246 11.95 11.12 -5.57
CA GLU A 246 12.75 10.48 -6.62
C GLU A 246 11.89 9.79 -7.70
N GLY A 247 10.56 9.86 -7.60
CA GLY A 247 9.67 9.22 -8.57
C GLY A 247 9.80 7.69 -8.60
N PHE A 248 10.29 7.07 -7.53
CA PHE A 248 10.70 5.68 -7.52
C PHE A 248 9.52 4.72 -7.57
N PHE A 249 9.61 3.69 -8.40
CA PHE A 249 8.73 2.52 -8.42
C PHE A 249 9.55 1.24 -8.62
N ALA A 250 9.11 0.13 -8.03
CA ALA A 250 9.79 -1.16 -8.16
C ALA A 250 9.80 -1.71 -9.60
N VAL A 251 8.77 -1.36 -10.38
CA VAL A 251 8.65 -1.64 -11.82
C VAL A 251 8.20 -0.36 -12.53
N SER A 252 8.44 -0.26 -13.82
CA SER A 252 8.10 0.91 -14.65
C SER A 252 7.62 0.49 -16.03
N ALA A 253 7.16 1.42 -16.86
CA ALA A 253 6.79 1.07 -18.23
C ALA A 253 7.96 0.51 -19.07
N LEU A 254 9.21 0.88 -18.74
CA LEU A 254 10.42 0.35 -19.39
C LEU A 254 10.77 -1.06 -18.91
N ARG A 255 10.49 -1.37 -17.64
CA ARG A 255 10.71 -2.67 -17.02
C ARG A 255 9.48 -3.04 -16.19
N PRO A 256 8.37 -3.41 -16.85
CA PRO A 256 7.11 -3.66 -16.17
C PRO A 256 7.14 -5.04 -15.50
N SER A 257 6.13 -5.34 -14.69
CA SER A 257 6.05 -6.65 -14.06
C SER A 257 5.90 -7.78 -15.08
N SER A 258 6.22 -9.01 -14.69
CA SER A 258 6.09 -10.17 -15.57
C SER A 258 4.63 -10.44 -16.02
N ALA A 259 3.64 -9.84 -15.36
CA ALA A 259 2.22 -9.98 -15.69
C ALA A 259 1.73 -8.87 -16.63
N TRP A 260 2.56 -7.86 -16.92
CA TRP A 260 2.20 -6.74 -17.78
C TRP A 260 1.88 -7.14 -19.22
N PRO A 261 2.59 -8.08 -19.89
CA PRO A 261 2.29 -8.41 -21.28
C PRO A 261 0.84 -8.84 -21.51
N ASP A 262 0.27 -9.65 -20.61
CA ASP A 262 -1.13 -10.09 -20.67
C ASP A 262 -2.10 -8.90 -20.50
N ALA A 263 -1.78 -7.99 -19.57
CA ALA A 263 -2.55 -6.78 -19.38
C ALA A 263 -2.47 -5.88 -20.63
N ALA A 264 -1.28 -5.61 -21.15
CA ALA A 264 -1.06 -4.78 -22.33
C ALA A 264 -1.81 -5.31 -23.56
N LEU A 265 -1.82 -6.63 -23.78
CA LEU A 265 -2.60 -7.27 -24.84
C LEU A 265 -4.10 -7.08 -24.66
N ALA A 266 -4.60 -7.25 -23.43
CA ALA A 266 -6.00 -7.00 -23.12
C ALA A 266 -6.39 -5.53 -23.31
N LEU A 267 -5.45 -4.59 -23.08
CA LEU A 267 -5.67 -3.17 -23.28
C LEU A 267 -5.68 -2.78 -24.76
N SER A 268 -4.75 -3.29 -25.56
CA SER A 268 -4.68 -2.99 -27.00
C SER A 268 -5.91 -3.48 -27.77
N SER A 269 -6.63 -4.44 -27.21
CA SER A 269 -7.85 -5.03 -27.80
C SER A 269 -9.11 -4.20 -27.54
N ARG A 270 -9.02 -3.11 -26.77
CA ARG A 270 -10.15 -2.23 -26.46
C ARG A 270 -10.37 -1.19 -27.57
N PRO A 271 -11.57 -0.59 -27.68
CA PRO A 271 -11.82 0.52 -28.61
C PRO A 271 -10.90 1.74 -28.39
N ASP A 272 -10.54 2.03 -27.14
CA ASP A 272 -9.58 3.07 -26.72
C ASP A 272 -8.12 2.55 -26.64
N GLY A 273 -7.87 1.32 -27.11
CA GLY A 273 -6.61 0.60 -27.00
C GLY A 273 -5.40 1.37 -27.56
N PRO A 274 -5.44 1.92 -28.79
CA PRO A 274 -4.31 2.65 -29.35
C PRO A 274 -3.87 3.86 -28.49
N GLU A 275 -4.81 4.61 -27.94
CA GLU A 275 -4.50 5.74 -27.04
C GLU A 275 -3.89 5.23 -25.73
N LEU A 276 -4.48 4.19 -25.13
CA LEU A 276 -4.00 3.60 -23.89
C LEU A 276 -2.61 2.97 -24.04
N THR A 277 -2.32 2.31 -25.16
CA THR A 277 -1.00 1.75 -25.46
C THR A 277 0.04 2.84 -25.61
N ARG A 278 -0.30 3.97 -26.26
CA ARG A 278 0.60 5.15 -26.31
C ARG A 278 0.81 5.73 -24.91
N LEU A 279 -0.26 5.94 -24.15
CA LEU A 279 -0.21 6.50 -22.81
C LEU A 279 0.58 5.62 -21.84
N LEU A 280 0.41 4.31 -21.89
CA LEU A 280 1.05 3.36 -20.97
C LEU A 280 2.30 2.68 -21.58
N GLY A 281 2.80 3.22 -22.70
CA GLY A 281 3.96 2.71 -23.42
C GLY A 281 5.28 2.96 -22.70
N ALA A 282 6.35 2.33 -23.19
CA ALA A 282 7.68 2.46 -22.59
C ALA A 282 8.24 3.90 -22.65
N LEU A 283 7.89 4.65 -23.71
CA LEU A 283 8.33 6.01 -23.93
C LEU A 283 7.31 7.00 -23.34
N ASP A 284 7.84 8.02 -22.66
CA ASP A 284 7.07 9.13 -22.09
C ASP A 284 7.03 10.37 -23.00
N ASP A 285 7.79 10.35 -24.09
CA ASP A 285 8.01 11.52 -24.94
C ASP A 285 6.72 11.98 -25.62
N GLY A 286 6.39 13.26 -25.44
CA GLY A 286 5.22 13.88 -26.06
C GLY A 286 3.87 13.56 -25.38
N LEU A 287 3.85 13.03 -24.15
CA LEU A 287 2.62 12.90 -23.39
C LEU A 287 2.17 14.26 -22.84
N GLU A 288 1.23 14.90 -23.54
CA GLU A 288 0.62 16.15 -23.09
C GLU A 288 -0.31 15.96 -21.89
N ARG A 289 -0.29 16.94 -20.98
CA ARG A 289 -1.25 17.01 -19.88
C ARG A 289 -2.59 17.49 -20.44
N VAL A 290 -3.64 16.72 -20.20
CA VAL A 290 -5.00 17.06 -20.68
C VAL A 290 -5.85 17.64 -19.56
N PRO A 291 -6.78 18.58 -19.85
CA PRO A 291 -7.65 19.17 -18.83
C PRO A 291 -8.51 18.14 -18.09
N LYS A 292 -8.99 17.12 -18.81
CA LYS A 292 -9.83 16.07 -18.25
C LYS A 292 -9.59 14.73 -18.94
N ARG A 293 -9.42 13.68 -18.15
CA ARG A 293 -9.29 12.29 -18.61
C ARG A 293 -10.27 11.40 -17.87
N ARG A 294 -10.99 10.56 -18.60
CA ARG A 294 -11.89 9.54 -18.04
C ARG A 294 -11.37 8.16 -18.39
N ILE A 295 -11.28 7.29 -17.38
CA ILE A 295 -10.79 5.93 -17.49
C ILE A 295 -11.86 4.98 -16.94
N SER A 296 -12.26 3.98 -17.72
CA SER A 296 -13.27 3.00 -17.31
C SER A 296 -12.88 1.57 -17.70
N GLY A 297 -12.97 0.64 -16.75
CA GLY A 297 -12.65 -0.78 -16.98
C GLY A 297 -11.19 -1.08 -17.32
N LEU A 298 -10.27 -0.17 -16.94
CA LEU A 298 -8.83 -0.26 -17.16
C LEU A 298 -8.13 -0.90 -15.95
N LEU A 299 -8.23 -0.23 -14.80
CA LEU A 299 -7.38 -0.49 -13.63
C LEU A 299 -7.65 -1.87 -13.00
N GLU A 300 -8.83 -2.44 -13.24
CA GLU A 300 -9.20 -3.80 -12.83
C GLU A 300 -8.33 -4.87 -13.49
N ARG A 301 -7.76 -4.56 -14.66
CA ARG A 301 -6.91 -5.47 -15.45
C ARG A 301 -5.41 -5.24 -15.24
N ILE A 302 -5.03 -4.08 -14.70
CA ILE A 302 -3.63 -3.76 -14.42
C ILE A 302 -3.12 -4.65 -13.28
N PRO A 303 -1.95 -5.29 -13.40
CA PRO A 303 -1.37 -6.07 -12.31
C PRO A 303 -1.06 -5.21 -11.09
N ASP A 304 -1.09 -5.79 -9.89
CA ASP A 304 -0.88 -5.01 -8.65
C ASP A 304 0.49 -4.33 -8.59
N ALA A 305 1.51 -4.95 -9.20
CA ALA A 305 2.87 -4.41 -9.26
C ALA A 305 2.97 -3.17 -10.18
N ASP A 306 2.20 -3.15 -11.26
CA ASP A 306 2.23 -2.07 -12.26
C ASP A 306 1.29 -0.91 -11.92
N LEU A 307 0.33 -1.14 -11.02
CA LEU A 307 -0.73 -0.17 -10.76
C LEU A 307 -0.21 1.19 -10.29
N SER A 308 0.84 1.23 -9.47
CA SER A 308 1.35 2.49 -8.92
C SER A 308 1.98 3.38 -9.98
N TRP A 309 2.79 2.82 -10.91
CA TRP A 309 3.39 3.62 -11.98
C TRP A 309 2.33 3.99 -13.04
N VAL A 310 1.37 3.11 -13.31
CA VAL A 310 0.23 3.41 -14.21
C VAL A 310 -0.59 4.58 -13.67
N LEU A 311 -0.97 4.53 -12.39
CA LEU A 311 -1.70 5.62 -11.75
C LEU A 311 -0.89 6.91 -11.73
N ASN A 312 0.41 6.84 -11.41
CA ASN A 312 1.27 8.01 -11.46
C ASN A 312 1.26 8.66 -12.85
N ARG A 313 1.35 7.85 -13.92
CA ARG A 313 1.31 8.39 -15.29
C ARG A 313 -0.05 9.00 -15.64
N LEU A 314 -1.15 8.35 -15.26
CA LEU A 314 -2.50 8.89 -15.46
C LEU A 314 -2.68 10.22 -14.71
N PHE A 315 -2.18 10.31 -13.49
CA PHE A 315 -2.24 11.53 -12.70
C PHE A 315 -1.39 12.65 -13.31
N ARG A 316 -0.12 12.38 -13.64
CA ARG A 316 0.81 13.36 -14.22
C ARG A 316 0.30 13.96 -15.53
N THR A 317 -0.40 13.16 -16.33
CA THR A 317 -0.90 13.55 -17.66
C THR A 317 -2.34 14.09 -17.64
N SER A 318 -2.91 14.36 -16.45
CA SER A 318 -4.27 14.88 -16.32
C SER A 318 -4.33 16.03 -15.31
N GLU A 319 -5.13 17.06 -15.56
CA GLU A 319 -5.53 18.02 -14.53
C GLU A 319 -6.70 17.45 -13.69
N GLN A 320 -7.64 16.80 -14.38
CA GLN A 320 -8.77 16.09 -13.76
C GLN A 320 -8.83 14.64 -14.24
N LEU A 321 -8.81 13.68 -13.32
CA LEU A 321 -8.88 12.26 -13.61
C LEU A 321 -10.15 11.63 -13.04
N GLU A 322 -11.04 11.18 -13.92
CA GLU A 322 -12.23 10.39 -13.57
C GLU A 322 -11.97 8.90 -13.78
N ILE A 323 -12.15 8.11 -12.73
CA ILE A 323 -11.90 6.67 -12.72
C ILE A 323 -13.21 5.95 -12.42
N GLU A 324 -13.60 5.04 -13.30
CA GLU A 324 -14.75 4.17 -13.11
C GLU A 324 -14.30 2.72 -12.96
N LEU A 325 -14.56 2.15 -11.79
CA LEU A 325 -14.27 0.76 -11.47
C LEU A 325 -15.55 -0.07 -11.43
N HIS A 326 -15.56 -1.17 -12.16
CA HIS A 326 -16.62 -2.16 -12.21
C HIS A 326 -16.09 -3.51 -11.71
N GLU A 327 -16.28 -3.76 -10.42
CA GLU A 327 -15.78 -4.98 -9.78
C GLU A 327 -16.91 -6.02 -9.57
N PRO A 328 -16.60 -7.31 -9.71
CA PRO A 328 -17.58 -8.38 -9.52
C PRO A 328 -18.03 -8.47 -8.05
N LEU A 329 -19.29 -8.88 -7.85
CA LEU A 329 -19.83 -9.13 -6.50
C LEU A 329 -19.14 -10.33 -5.84
N LEU A 330 -18.90 -11.39 -6.61
CA LEU A 330 -18.23 -12.62 -6.16
C LEU A 330 -16.80 -12.65 -6.68
N VAL A 331 -15.84 -12.84 -5.77
CA VAL A 331 -14.45 -13.09 -6.13
C VAL A 331 -14.37 -14.50 -6.71
N ARG A 332 -14.02 -14.62 -7.98
CA ARG A 332 -13.80 -15.90 -8.67
C ARG A 332 -12.36 -15.97 -9.15
N ARG A 333 -11.89 -17.18 -9.51
CA ARG A 333 -10.51 -17.45 -9.94
C ARG A 333 -10.01 -16.49 -11.03
N ASN A 334 -10.91 -16.04 -11.92
CA ASN A 334 -10.60 -15.15 -13.05
C ASN A 334 -11.18 -13.73 -12.91
N ALA A 335 -11.86 -13.44 -11.80
CA ALA A 335 -12.54 -12.16 -11.56
C ALA A 335 -12.26 -11.74 -10.12
N GLN A 336 -11.13 -11.06 -9.96
CA GLN A 336 -10.61 -10.67 -8.65
C GLN A 336 -11.14 -9.30 -8.26
N ARG A 337 -11.21 -9.08 -6.94
CA ARG A 337 -11.60 -7.81 -6.37
C ARG A 337 -10.49 -7.32 -5.47
N ARG A 338 -10.25 -6.01 -5.47
CA ARG A 338 -9.34 -5.37 -4.53
C ARG A 338 -10.15 -4.72 -3.40
N PRO A 339 -9.63 -4.69 -2.17
CA PRO A 339 -10.34 -4.06 -1.07
C PRO A 339 -10.39 -2.54 -1.29
N LEU A 340 -11.39 -1.88 -0.71
CA LEU A 340 -11.54 -0.43 -0.89
C LEU A 340 -10.33 0.36 -0.37
N HIS A 341 -9.76 -0.04 0.78
CA HIS A 341 -8.56 0.60 1.33
C HIS A 341 -7.38 0.53 0.37
N TYR A 342 -7.23 -0.55 -0.40
CA TYR A 342 -6.13 -0.69 -1.37
C TYR A 342 -6.25 0.36 -2.47
N TRP A 343 -7.46 0.57 -3.00
CA TRP A 343 -7.71 1.62 -3.99
C TRP A 343 -7.45 3.01 -3.44
N ILE A 344 -7.88 3.27 -2.21
CA ILE A 344 -7.66 4.55 -1.53
C ILE A 344 -6.16 4.82 -1.36
N GLU A 345 -5.40 3.86 -0.87
CA GLU A 345 -3.97 4.03 -0.64
C GLU A 345 -3.19 4.21 -1.95
N GLN A 346 -3.59 3.52 -3.02
CA GLN A 346 -3.00 3.70 -4.35
C GLN A 346 -3.26 5.11 -4.91
N LEU A 347 -4.50 5.60 -4.80
CA LEU A 347 -4.87 6.95 -5.24
C LEU A 347 -4.22 8.04 -4.39
N ARG A 348 -4.09 7.83 -3.08
CA ARG A 348 -3.38 8.73 -2.17
C ARG A 348 -1.90 8.80 -2.50
N LEU A 349 -1.25 7.67 -2.77
CA LEU A 349 0.15 7.66 -3.19
C LEU A 349 0.32 8.46 -4.50
N ALA A 350 -0.50 8.17 -5.52
CA ALA A 350 -0.45 8.90 -6.79
C ALA A 350 -0.73 10.40 -6.60
N SER A 351 -1.67 10.76 -5.72
CA SER A 351 -2.00 12.15 -5.38
C SER A 351 -0.89 12.86 -4.62
N ARG A 352 -0.13 12.18 -3.76
CA ARG A 352 1.06 12.76 -3.10
C ARG A 352 2.17 13.07 -4.10
N MET A 353 2.32 12.22 -5.12
CA MET A 353 3.33 12.42 -6.18
C MET A 353 2.88 13.43 -7.25
N ASN A 354 1.56 13.68 -7.37
CA ASN A 354 0.97 14.58 -8.35
C ASN A 354 -0.06 15.50 -7.65
N PRO A 355 0.40 16.47 -6.82
CA PRO A 355 -0.45 17.26 -5.95
C PRO A 355 -1.44 18.16 -6.69
N ASP A 356 -1.18 18.47 -7.96
CA ASP A 356 -2.00 19.36 -8.78
C ASP A 356 -3.15 18.63 -9.51
N THR A 357 -3.23 17.31 -9.41
CA THR A 357 -4.23 16.52 -10.14
C THR A 357 -5.45 16.27 -9.25
N ARG A 358 -6.61 16.75 -9.70
CA ARG A 358 -7.90 16.40 -9.10
C ARG A 358 -8.32 15.02 -9.60
N TRP A 359 -8.89 14.21 -8.72
CA TRP A 359 -9.36 12.88 -9.12
C TRP A 359 -10.71 12.54 -8.49
N ARG A 360 -11.48 11.73 -9.21
CA ARG A 360 -12.76 11.18 -8.78
C ARG A 360 -12.81 9.70 -9.12
N LEU A 361 -12.99 8.86 -8.11
CA LEU A 361 -13.20 7.43 -8.25
C LEU A 361 -14.68 7.10 -8.05
N VAL A 362 -15.31 6.53 -9.07
CA VAL A 362 -16.62 5.89 -9.00
C VAL A 362 -16.41 4.38 -8.97
N ARG A 363 -16.65 3.76 -7.83
CA ARG A 363 -16.51 2.32 -7.64
C ARG A 363 -17.87 1.64 -7.54
N THR A 364 -18.09 0.65 -8.40
CA THR A 364 -19.32 -0.14 -8.45
C THR A 364 -19.01 -1.60 -8.15
N VAL A 365 -19.71 -2.18 -7.17
CA VAL A 365 -19.64 -3.61 -6.81
C VAL A 365 -21.07 -4.16 -6.76
N GLY A 366 -21.45 -4.91 -7.80
CA GLY A 366 -22.86 -5.27 -8.00
C GLY A 366 -23.75 -4.02 -8.04
N LEU A 367 -24.76 -3.94 -7.17
CA LEU A 367 -25.65 -2.77 -7.06
C LEU A 367 -25.08 -1.64 -6.19
N ARG A 368 -23.98 -1.86 -5.48
CA ARG A 368 -23.42 -0.87 -4.55
C ARG A 368 -22.49 0.07 -5.30
N ARG A 369 -22.81 1.36 -5.28
CA ARG A 369 -21.97 2.44 -5.83
C ARG A 369 -21.36 3.27 -4.70
N ARG A 370 -20.07 3.56 -4.81
CA ARG A 370 -19.32 4.46 -3.94
C ARG A 370 -18.57 5.48 -4.78
N VAL A 371 -18.52 6.72 -4.31
CA VAL A 371 -17.78 7.80 -4.94
C VAL A 371 -16.77 8.32 -3.94
N LEU A 372 -15.53 8.48 -4.40
CA LEU A 372 -14.41 9.06 -3.67
C LEU A 372 -13.78 10.14 -4.54
N SER A 373 -13.17 11.13 -3.93
CA SER A 373 -12.45 12.18 -4.63
C SER A 373 -11.27 12.68 -3.81
N GLY A 374 -10.33 13.32 -4.49
CA GLY A 374 -9.17 13.95 -3.87
C GLY A 374 -8.41 14.83 -4.84
N GLY A 375 -7.22 15.26 -4.43
CA GLY A 375 -6.43 16.26 -5.14
C GLY A 375 -6.52 17.64 -4.47
N PRO A 376 -6.15 18.72 -5.16
CA PRO A 376 -6.10 20.05 -4.59
C PRO A 376 -7.49 20.53 -4.22
N LEU A 377 -7.60 21.20 -3.06
CA LEU A 377 -8.84 21.83 -2.62
C LEU A 377 -9.37 22.78 -3.70
N PRO A 378 -10.69 22.83 -3.93
CA PRO A 378 -11.23 23.87 -4.78
C PRO A 378 -10.99 25.25 -4.15
N ASP A 379 -11.04 26.29 -4.97
CA ASP A 379 -11.14 27.67 -4.50
C ASP A 379 -12.47 27.84 -3.76
N GLY A 380 -12.53 28.86 -2.89
CA GLY A 380 -13.76 29.19 -2.15
C GLY A 380 -13.62 29.11 -0.63
N PRO A 381 -14.71 29.46 0.07
CA PRO A 381 -14.72 29.61 1.52
C PRO A 381 -14.69 28.27 2.26
N ILE A 382 -14.43 28.35 3.55
CA ILE A 382 -14.80 27.30 4.51
C ILE A 382 -16.24 27.57 4.93
N VAL A 383 -17.10 26.57 4.77
CA VAL A 383 -18.53 26.67 5.13
C VAL A 383 -18.81 25.74 6.29
N VAL A 384 -19.44 26.27 7.34
CA VAL A 384 -19.90 25.49 8.49
C VAL A 384 -21.38 25.14 8.31
N LEU A 385 -21.68 23.85 8.31
CA LEU A 385 -23.03 23.32 8.44
C LEU A 385 -23.22 22.79 9.86
N HIS A 386 -24.20 23.34 10.56
CA HIS A 386 -24.50 22.89 11.91
C HIS A 386 -26.01 22.72 12.12
N ASP A 387 -26.36 21.81 13.01
CA ASP A 387 -27.72 21.70 13.54
C ASP A 387 -27.99 22.86 14.52
N ARG A 388 -29.23 23.01 15.02
CA ARG A 388 -29.59 24.10 15.96
C ARG A 388 -29.01 23.94 17.37
N ASP A 389 -28.32 22.82 17.64
CA ASP A 389 -27.70 22.56 18.93
C ASP A 389 -26.47 23.47 19.16
N PRO A 390 -26.45 24.31 20.22
CA PRO A 390 -25.36 25.26 20.46
C PRO A 390 -24.00 24.61 20.69
N ALA A 391 -23.95 23.44 21.36
CA ALA A 391 -22.69 22.76 21.67
C ALA A 391 -22.01 22.23 20.39
N THR A 392 -22.77 21.51 19.57
CA THR A 392 -22.33 20.98 18.28
C THR A 392 -21.91 22.10 17.31
N ARG A 393 -22.61 23.24 17.34
CA ARG A 393 -22.25 24.43 16.55
C ARG A 393 -20.89 25.00 16.98
N ALA A 394 -20.67 25.19 18.28
CA ALA A 394 -19.44 25.77 18.80
C ALA A 394 -18.20 24.93 18.43
N GLU A 395 -18.32 23.59 18.49
CA GLU A 395 -17.25 22.68 18.05
C GLU A 395 -16.91 22.86 16.56
N ALA A 396 -17.93 22.91 15.70
CA ALA A 396 -17.76 23.07 14.26
C ALA A 396 -17.13 24.42 13.90
N GLU A 397 -17.61 25.51 14.50
CA GLU A 397 -17.10 26.86 14.28
C GLU A 397 -15.66 27.02 14.77
N ALA A 398 -15.28 26.36 15.88
CA ALA A 398 -13.91 26.36 16.39
C ALA A 398 -12.94 25.67 15.41
N VAL A 399 -13.30 24.48 14.92
CA VAL A 399 -12.50 23.76 13.92
C VAL A 399 -12.39 24.56 12.63
N ALA A 400 -13.51 25.11 12.14
CA ALA A 400 -13.54 25.90 10.92
C ALA A 400 -12.72 27.19 11.01
N SER A 401 -12.75 27.86 12.16
CA SER A 401 -11.94 29.06 12.42
C SER A 401 -10.45 28.74 12.41
N ALA A 402 -10.04 27.63 13.03
CA ALA A 402 -8.63 27.20 12.99
C ALA A 402 -8.17 26.88 11.55
N LEU A 403 -9.02 26.21 10.76
CA LEU A 403 -8.74 25.93 9.35
C LEU A 403 -8.69 27.21 8.51
N ALA A 404 -9.55 28.18 8.78
CA ALA A 404 -9.60 29.46 8.07
C ALA A 404 -8.32 30.27 8.31
N VAL A 405 -7.86 30.35 9.56
CA VAL A 405 -6.60 31.01 9.95
C VAL A 405 -5.41 30.33 9.30
N HIS A 406 -5.32 29.00 9.34
CA HIS A 406 -4.19 28.28 8.78
C HIS A 406 -4.18 28.26 7.24
N GLY A 407 -5.36 28.20 6.63
CA GLY A 407 -5.53 28.10 5.18
C GLY A 407 -5.70 29.44 4.45
N GLY A 408 -5.80 30.56 5.16
CA GLY A 408 -6.06 31.88 4.57
C GLY A 408 -7.40 31.99 3.85
N ARG A 409 -8.42 31.23 4.28
CA ARG A 409 -9.73 31.15 3.61
C ARG A 409 -10.80 31.90 4.40
N THR A 410 -11.76 32.49 3.70
CA THR A 410 -12.92 33.13 4.34
C THR A 410 -13.82 32.07 4.98
N LEU A 411 -14.43 32.42 6.12
CA LEU A 411 -15.32 31.55 6.88
C LEU A 411 -16.77 32.02 6.73
N GLN A 412 -17.67 31.09 6.44
CA GLN A 412 -19.11 31.33 6.40
C GLN A 412 -19.84 30.27 7.25
N SER A 413 -20.85 30.68 8.02
CA SER A 413 -21.63 29.77 8.87
C SER A 413 -23.08 29.74 8.40
N ILE A 414 -23.64 28.55 8.20
CA ILE A 414 -24.99 28.34 7.67
C ILE A 414 -25.73 27.36 8.59
N ALA A 415 -26.82 27.83 9.20
CA ALA A 415 -27.69 27.00 9.99
C ALA A 415 -28.49 26.03 9.11
N HIS A 416 -28.45 24.73 9.41
CA HIS A 416 -29.20 23.75 8.64
C HIS A 416 -30.69 23.76 9.02
N SER A 417 -31.56 24.20 8.10
CA SER A 417 -33.02 24.13 8.28
C SER A 417 -33.53 22.71 7.97
N GLY A 418 -34.34 22.15 8.87
CA GLY A 418 -34.70 20.74 8.86
C GLY A 418 -35.41 20.24 7.60
N SER A 419 -35.18 18.97 7.28
CA SER A 419 -35.90 18.21 6.27
C SER A 419 -37.38 18.04 6.63
N GLY A 420 -38.22 18.94 6.15
CA GLY A 420 -39.66 18.71 5.94
C GLY A 420 -39.96 18.77 4.44
N LEU A 421 -41.09 18.20 4.02
CA LEU A 421 -41.60 18.21 2.64
C LEU A 421 -41.57 19.61 1.96
N PHE A 422 -41.49 20.68 2.76
CA PHE A 422 -41.34 22.08 2.37
C PHE A 422 -39.95 22.52 1.87
N ALA A 423 -38.89 21.71 2.01
CA ALA A 423 -37.57 22.04 1.46
C ALA A 423 -37.53 22.05 -0.08
N ARG A 424 -38.56 21.49 -0.75
CA ARG A 424 -38.76 21.64 -2.20
C ARG A 424 -39.33 23.00 -2.61
N LEU A 425 -39.86 23.79 -1.66
CA LEU A 425 -40.49 25.10 -1.90
C LEU A 425 -39.63 26.30 -1.44
N HIS A 426 -38.50 26.06 -0.78
CA HIS A 426 -37.55 27.10 -0.35
C HIS A 426 -36.20 27.02 -1.06
N ALA A 427 -36.26 26.83 -2.38
CA ALA A 427 -35.25 27.29 -3.33
C ALA A 427 -35.22 28.83 -3.45
N ARG A 428 -35.25 29.57 -2.32
CA ARG A 428 -35.43 31.04 -2.30
C ARG A 428 -34.36 31.83 -1.54
N SER A 429 -33.23 31.21 -1.24
CA SER A 429 -31.99 31.96 -1.00
C SER A 429 -30.91 31.41 -1.91
N THR A 430 -30.75 32.04 -3.07
CA THR A 430 -29.69 31.76 -4.04
C THR A 430 -28.30 31.78 -3.39
N ARG A 431 -28.04 32.76 -2.51
CA ARG A 431 -26.76 32.90 -1.80
C ARG A 431 -26.38 31.71 -0.89
N HIS A 432 -27.34 31.11 -0.21
CA HIS A 432 -27.07 29.94 0.66
C HIS A 432 -26.77 28.67 -0.13
N SER A 433 -27.34 28.52 -1.33
CA SER A 433 -26.97 27.41 -2.24
C SER A 433 -25.59 27.65 -2.82
N GLU A 434 -25.36 28.86 -3.36
CA GLU A 434 -24.09 29.25 -3.98
C GLU A 434 -22.90 29.09 -3.03
N ALA A 435 -23.00 29.56 -1.78
CA ALA A 435 -21.93 29.41 -0.80
C ALA A 435 -21.55 27.95 -0.51
N VAL A 436 -22.55 27.06 -0.45
CA VAL A 436 -22.34 25.63 -0.21
C VAL A 436 -21.79 24.92 -1.44
N ASP A 437 -22.23 25.34 -2.63
CA ASP A 437 -21.80 24.78 -3.91
C ASP A 437 -20.37 25.23 -4.28
N GLU A 438 -19.96 26.42 -3.83
CA GLU A 438 -18.61 26.98 -3.98
C GLU A 438 -17.68 26.67 -2.81
N ALA A 439 -18.14 25.92 -1.79
CA ALA A 439 -17.34 25.64 -0.61
C ALA A 439 -16.06 24.86 -0.99
N ALA A 440 -14.92 25.30 -0.46
CA ALA A 440 -13.69 24.55 -0.55
C ALA A 440 -13.61 23.45 0.50
N ILE A 441 -14.01 23.81 1.72
CA ILE A 441 -14.08 22.92 2.88
C ILE A 441 -15.46 23.08 3.48
N LEU A 442 -16.12 21.95 3.74
CA LEU A 442 -17.40 21.89 4.43
C LEU A 442 -17.17 21.24 5.80
N VAL A 443 -17.27 22.06 6.85
CA VAL A 443 -17.18 21.61 8.23
C VAL A 443 -18.60 21.32 8.72
N ALA A 444 -18.87 20.09 9.13
CA ALA A 444 -20.22 19.69 9.53
C ALA A 444 -20.24 18.99 10.88
N ALA A 445 -21.16 19.41 11.74
CA ALA A 445 -21.37 18.80 13.05
C ALA A 445 -22.86 18.56 13.32
N GLY A 446 -23.18 17.39 13.87
CA GLY A 446 -24.54 16.92 14.11
C GLY A 446 -25.09 16.06 12.96
N ALA A 447 -25.95 15.12 13.30
CA ALA A 447 -26.41 14.07 12.38
C ALA A 447 -27.03 14.58 11.08
N LYS A 448 -27.77 15.70 11.09
CA LYS A 448 -28.40 16.21 9.85
C LYS A 448 -27.38 16.95 8.99
N ALA A 449 -26.62 17.87 9.57
CA ALA A 449 -25.53 18.56 8.88
C ALA A 449 -24.53 17.58 8.24
N VAL A 450 -24.09 16.54 8.97
CA VAL A 450 -23.17 15.52 8.45
C VAL A 450 -23.77 14.77 7.25
N ARG A 451 -25.05 14.38 7.32
CA ARG A 451 -25.72 13.70 6.20
C ARG A 451 -25.84 14.60 4.98
N SER A 452 -26.15 15.88 5.18
CA SER A 452 -26.25 16.87 4.11
C SER A 452 -24.89 17.13 3.47
N ALA A 453 -23.84 17.33 4.27
CA ALA A 453 -22.47 17.49 3.79
C ALA A 453 -22.01 16.32 2.91
N ARG A 454 -22.26 15.08 3.34
CA ARG A 454 -21.96 13.87 2.54
C ARG A 454 -22.74 13.84 1.22
N ARG A 455 -24.02 14.25 1.21
CA ARG A 455 -24.82 14.31 -0.02
C ARG A 455 -24.30 15.38 -0.99
N ILE A 456 -23.95 16.57 -0.48
CA ILE A 456 -23.37 17.67 -1.26
C ILE A 456 -22.08 17.20 -1.94
N ALA A 457 -21.12 16.66 -1.17
CA ALA A 457 -19.87 16.14 -1.73
C ALA A 457 -20.08 15.03 -2.76
N THR A 458 -21.11 14.20 -2.62
CA THR A 458 -21.37 13.12 -3.60
C THR A 458 -21.93 13.66 -4.93
N ARG A 459 -22.73 14.72 -4.87
CA ARG A 459 -23.45 15.29 -6.03
C ARG A 459 -22.70 16.42 -6.72
N SER A 460 -21.81 17.11 -6.02
CA SER A 460 -21.04 18.21 -6.57
C SER A 460 -20.05 17.73 -7.64
N GLU A 461 -19.92 18.53 -8.70
CA GLU A 461 -18.89 18.40 -9.72
C GLU A 461 -17.51 18.76 -9.17
N ARG A 462 -17.45 19.73 -8.25
CA ARG A 462 -16.26 20.15 -7.50
C ARG A 462 -16.48 19.87 -6.01
N PRO A 463 -16.35 18.62 -5.55
CA PRO A 463 -16.69 18.26 -4.18
C PRO A 463 -15.81 19.00 -3.17
N PRO A 464 -16.38 19.62 -2.12
CA PRO A 464 -15.61 20.19 -1.02
C PRO A 464 -14.87 19.09 -0.26
N ALA A 465 -13.77 19.45 0.39
CA ALA A 465 -13.22 18.61 1.45
C ALA A 465 -14.17 18.60 2.65
N LEU A 466 -14.42 17.42 3.22
CA LEU A 466 -15.31 17.28 4.36
C LEU A 466 -14.52 17.18 5.66
N VAL A 467 -14.90 18.01 6.64
CA VAL A 467 -14.44 17.89 8.02
C VAL A 467 -15.67 17.61 8.87
N LEU A 468 -15.83 16.37 9.32
CA LEU A 468 -17.00 15.94 10.08
C LEU A 468 -16.64 15.87 11.57
N VAL A 469 -17.36 16.60 12.41
CA VAL A 469 -17.05 16.79 13.83
C VAL A 469 -18.09 16.09 14.71
N GLY A 470 -17.63 15.52 15.82
CA GLY A 470 -18.48 14.91 16.84
C GLY A 470 -18.90 13.47 16.56
N ARG A 471 -19.71 12.90 17.46
CA ARG A 471 -20.12 11.48 17.45
C ARG A 471 -20.94 11.10 16.21
N ASP A 472 -21.63 12.07 15.62
CA ASP A 472 -22.46 11.90 14.42
C ASP A 472 -21.66 11.88 13.11
N ALA A 473 -20.36 12.16 13.16
CA ALA A 473 -19.46 12.04 12.02
C ALA A 473 -19.43 10.61 11.45
N GLY A 474 -19.87 9.62 12.22
CA GLY A 474 -19.74 8.21 11.94
C GLY A 474 -18.39 7.67 12.39
N PRO A 475 -18.07 6.40 12.09
CA PRO A 475 -16.72 5.88 12.34
C PRO A 475 -15.71 6.76 11.59
N VAL A 476 -14.55 6.99 12.22
CA VAL A 476 -13.39 7.57 11.55
C VAL A 476 -13.24 6.81 10.23
N PRO A 477 -13.20 7.50 9.08
CA PRO A 477 -13.02 6.82 7.81
C PRO A 477 -11.81 5.89 7.94
N GLU A 478 -11.97 4.60 7.63
CA GLU A 478 -10.97 3.53 7.85
C GLU A 478 -9.71 3.67 6.97
N HIS A 479 -9.38 4.87 6.54
CA HIS A 479 -8.27 5.15 5.64
C HIS A 479 -7.48 6.34 6.10
#